data_AF-A0A847C9X8-F1
#
_entry.id   AF-A0A847C9X8-F1
#
_cell.length_a   1.000
_cell.length_b   1.000
_cell.length_c   1.000
_cell.angle_alpha   90.00
_cell.angle_beta   90.00
_cell.angle_gamma   90.00
#
_symmetry.space_group_name_H-M   'P 1'
#
loop_
_entity.id
_entity.type
_entity.pdbx_description
1 polymer ?
#
loop_
_entity_poly.entity_id
_entity_poly.type
_entity_poly.pdbx_seq_one_letter_code
_entity_poly.pdbx_strand_id
1 'polypeptide(L)'
;MKYLFKHLKPYTLVIIISLSLLFSQAICELYLPNLMSEIVNVGIQQSGVEEPAPKSISENGMKLMTLFLSEKDAASFKGAYTEADGVYTIKSEVSSDEGAFAAVGEKYALACSNFMNFLTANNSGLVGEAAEQQSGITAEQFDELYSMLPMLEQLPIDQRVAATSESGDVNASYIGSQMGAVMTKLFYDELGIDTAKIQRDYIFKIGLEMVGVAFITMAFSIGVSFFSSRVGSGVAMSMRKSVFSKVEGFTNCEFDKFSTASLITRTTNDVQQVQMLTTMGMRIMCFAPIMGIGGVVMALRKSTSLSWVIAVAVLVILGVILVLISIVLPKFNVLQKLIDKLNLVSRENLSGMMVIRAFGNEEYEEKRFDKANRDLTDTNRFVLRAMSLLMPVMMLVMNGLTVVIIWLGAKAIEASTLQIGDMLAFM
;
A
#
# COMPACT_ATOMS: atom_id res chain seq x y z
N MET A 1 26.62 0.73 23.33
CA MET A 1 25.61 1.79 23.07
C MET A 1 26.05 3.19 23.51
N LYS A 2 26.35 3.45 24.80
CA LYS A 2 26.68 4.82 25.30
C LYS A 2 27.78 5.57 24.51
N TYR A 3 28.83 4.86 24.08
CA TYR A 3 29.92 5.46 23.29
C TYR A 3 29.53 5.80 21.85
N LEU A 4 28.62 5.04 21.23
CA LEU A 4 28.09 5.33 19.89
C LEU A 4 27.32 6.65 19.88
N PHE A 5 26.47 6.88 20.89
CA PHE A 5 25.71 8.12 21.03
C PHE A 5 26.61 9.37 21.12
N LYS A 6 27.82 9.25 21.69
CA LYS A 6 28.79 10.35 21.72
C LYS A 6 29.22 10.78 20.32
N HIS A 7 29.44 9.82 19.41
CA HIS A 7 29.84 10.08 18.04
C HIS A 7 28.66 10.49 17.14
N LEU A 8 27.43 10.13 17.50
CA LEU A 8 26.20 10.56 16.81
C LEU A 8 25.76 11.97 17.19
N LYS A 9 26.02 12.43 18.42
CA LYS A 9 25.55 13.73 18.94
C LYS A 9 25.80 14.93 18.00
N PRO A 10 26.98 15.07 17.35
CA PRO A 10 27.22 16.16 16.40
C PRO A 10 26.28 16.17 15.18
N TYR A 11 25.69 15.02 14.85
CA TYR A 11 24.84 14.81 13.68
C TYR A 11 23.33 14.82 14.00
N THR A 12 22.94 15.16 15.23
CA THR A 12 21.53 15.08 15.69
C THR A 12 20.57 15.82 14.75
N LEU A 13 20.93 17.02 14.29
CA LEU A 13 20.10 17.79 13.35
C LEU A 13 19.94 17.09 12.00
N VAL A 14 21.02 16.52 11.46
CA VAL A 14 20.99 15.76 10.20
C VAL A 14 20.17 14.49 10.33
N ILE A 15 20.23 13.82 11.49
CA ILE A 15 19.42 12.65 11.79
C ILE A 15 17.93 13.01 11.81
N ILE A 16 17.55 14.11 12.46
CA ILE A 16 16.16 14.59 12.50
C ILE A 16 15.66 14.93 11.09
N ILE A 17 16.46 15.63 10.28
CA ILE A 17 16.11 15.92 8.88
C ILE A 17 15.90 14.62 8.10
N SER A 18 16.83 13.66 8.23
CA SER A 18 16.71 12.36 7.56
C SER A 18 15.47 11.59 7.97
N LEU A 19 15.07 11.64 9.25
CA LEU A 19 13.85 11.00 9.73
C LEU A 19 12.59 11.70 9.21
N SER A 20 12.60 13.02 9.13
CA SER A 20 11.51 13.79 8.51
C SER A 20 11.36 13.41 7.04
N LEU A 21 12.46 13.32 6.29
CA LEU A 21 12.44 12.91 4.88
C LEU A 21 11.94 11.48 4.71
N LEU A 22 12.28 10.55 5.61
CA LEU A 22 11.72 9.20 5.61
C LEU A 22 10.21 9.20 5.79
N PHE A 23 9.69 10.04 6.69
CA PHE A 23 8.24 10.15 6.91
C PHE A 23 7.54 10.73 5.68
N SER A 24 8.11 11.78 5.06
CA SER A 24 7.60 12.33 3.81
C SER A 24 7.66 11.32 2.67
N GLN A 25 8.76 10.56 2.55
CA GLN A 25 8.89 9.46 1.58
C GLN A 25 7.78 8.42 1.77
N ALA A 26 7.56 7.97 3.01
CA ALA A 26 6.52 6.97 3.31
C ALA A 26 5.12 7.49 2.98
N ILE A 27 4.82 8.76 3.28
CA ILE A 27 3.53 9.37 2.90
C ILE A 27 3.34 9.35 1.38
N CYS A 28 4.36 9.76 0.61
CA CYS A 28 4.26 9.75 -0.84
C CYS A 28 4.11 8.33 -1.40
N GLU A 29 4.85 7.35 -0.88
CA GLU A 29 4.69 5.94 -1.29
C GLU A 29 3.30 5.40 -0.97
N LEU A 30 2.73 5.75 0.19
CA LEU A 30 1.39 5.34 0.60
C LEU A 30 0.26 6.09 -0.10
N TYR A 31 0.56 7.21 -0.75
CA TYR A 31 -0.40 7.98 -1.53
C TYR A 31 -0.54 7.44 -2.96
N LEU A 32 0.50 6.84 -3.54
CA LEU A 32 0.46 6.29 -4.91
C LEU A 32 -0.70 5.29 -5.14
N PRO A 33 -1.03 4.37 -4.21
CA PRO A 33 -2.20 3.50 -4.35
C PRO A 33 -3.53 4.26 -4.46
N ASN A 34 -3.68 5.42 -3.81
CA ASN A 34 -4.88 6.24 -3.97
C ASN A 34 -5.03 6.79 -5.37
N LEU A 35 -3.95 7.29 -5.97
CA LEU A 35 -3.97 7.78 -7.34
C LEU A 35 -4.30 6.64 -8.32
N MET A 36 -3.80 5.42 -8.04
CA MET A 36 -4.19 4.23 -8.80
C MET A 36 -5.69 3.94 -8.67
N SER A 37 -6.24 4.03 -7.45
CA SER A 37 -7.67 3.89 -7.17
C SER A 37 -8.49 4.92 -7.95
N GLU A 38 -8.07 6.19 -7.98
CA GLU A 38 -8.74 7.25 -8.74
C GLU A 38 -8.70 7.01 -10.26
N ILE A 39 -7.57 6.57 -10.81
CA ILE A 39 -7.47 6.19 -12.23
C ILE A 39 -8.49 5.10 -12.57
N VAL A 40 -8.63 4.09 -11.70
CA VAL A 40 -9.55 2.97 -11.97
C VAL A 40 -11.00 3.36 -11.74
N ASN A 41 -11.31 4.00 -10.62
CA ASN A 41 -12.67 4.33 -10.22
C ASN A 41 -13.24 5.47 -11.05
N VAL A 42 -12.53 6.59 -11.12
CA VAL A 42 -13.04 7.78 -11.83
C VAL A 42 -12.64 7.71 -13.30
N GLY A 43 -11.37 7.42 -13.59
CA GLY A 43 -10.89 7.37 -14.96
C GLY A 43 -11.52 6.26 -15.78
N ILE A 44 -11.43 5.00 -15.34
CA ILE A 44 -11.89 3.85 -16.13
C ILE A 44 -13.38 3.58 -15.93
N GLN A 45 -13.83 3.39 -14.68
CA GLN A 45 -15.21 2.98 -14.40
C GLN A 45 -16.21 4.11 -14.66
N GLN A 46 -15.87 5.36 -14.31
CA GLN A 46 -16.75 6.52 -14.48
C GLN A 46 -16.44 7.35 -15.73
N SER A 47 -15.55 6.88 -16.62
CA SER A 47 -15.17 7.58 -17.86
C SER A 47 -14.68 9.04 -17.65
N GLY A 48 -14.01 9.31 -16.53
CA GLY A 48 -13.47 10.63 -16.17
C GLY A 48 -14.49 11.61 -15.59
N VAL A 49 -15.72 11.18 -15.34
CA VAL A 49 -16.75 12.01 -14.69
C VAL A 49 -16.47 12.06 -13.19
N GLU A 50 -15.79 13.14 -12.74
CA GLU A 50 -15.45 13.38 -11.32
C GLU A 50 -16.69 13.72 -10.47
N GLU A 51 -17.66 14.39 -11.08
CA GLU A 51 -18.73 15.08 -10.40
C GLU A 51 -20.00 14.21 -10.33
N PRO A 52 -20.66 14.10 -9.16
CA PRO A 52 -21.84 13.27 -9.01
C PRO A 52 -22.99 13.76 -9.89
N ALA A 53 -23.16 15.07 -10.11
CA ALA A 53 -24.21 15.63 -10.96
C ALA A 53 -23.71 16.02 -12.36
N PRO A 54 -24.52 15.83 -13.41
CA PRO A 54 -24.15 16.19 -14.78
C PRO A 54 -24.10 17.72 -14.94
N LYS A 55 -23.06 18.25 -15.61
CA LYS A 55 -23.00 19.68 -15.96
C LYS A 55 -24.03 20.07 -17.01
N SER A 56 -24.46 19.10 -17.81
CA SER A 56 -25.45 19.28 -18.86
C SER A 56 -26.29 18.02 -18.98
N ILE A 57 -27.61 18.19 -19.07
CA ILE A 57 -28.59 17.10 -19.12
C ILE A 57 -29.68 17.46 -20.12
N SER A 58 -30.15 16.46 -20.88
CA SER A 58 -31.26 16.63 -21.82
C SER A 58 -32.57 16.95 -21.10
N GLU A 59 -33.56 17.49 -21.82
CA GLU A 59 -34.89 17.70 -21.27
C GLU A 59 -35.51 16.41 -20.71
N ASN A 60 -35.36 15.29 -21.43
CA ASN A 60 -35.84 13.98 -21.00
C ASN A 60 -35.06 13.46 -19.78
N GLY A 61 -33.75 13.67 -19.73
CA GLY A 61 -32.94 13.36 -18.56
C GLY A 61 -33.35 14.17 -17.32
N MET A 62 -33.60 15.48 -17.49
CA MET A 62 -34.06 16.34 -16.40
C MET A 62 -35.43 15.89 -15.87
N LYS A 63 -36.36 15.55 -16.77
CA LYS A 63 -37.65 14.97 -16.39
C LYS A 63 -37.45 13.66 -15.63
N LEU A 64 -36.66 12.74 -16.17
CA LEU A 64 -36.36 11.46 -15.51
C LEU A 64 -35.81 11.63 -14.09
N MET A 65 -34.85 12.52 -13.86
CA MET A 65 -34.25 12.71 -12.54
C MET A 65 -35.21 13.37 -11.54
N THR A 66 -35.94 14.40 -11.97
CA THR A 66 -36.91 15.10 -11.11
C THR A 66 -38.08 14.20 -10.70
N LEU A 67 -38.40 13.22 -11.54
CA LEU A 67 -39.44 12.23 -11.34
C LEU A 67 -39.16 11.24 -10.17
N PHE A 68 -37.91 11.10 -9.74
CA PHE A 68 -37.50 10.26 -8.61
C PHE A 68 -37.11 11.08 -7.37
N LEU A 69 -37.53 12.35 -7.32
CA LEU A 69 -37.30 13.27 -6.20
C LEU A 69 -38.62 13.71 -5.58
N SER A 70 -38.56 14.16 -4.32
CA SER A 70 -39.67 14.88 -3.69
C SER A 70 -39.94 16.19 -4.44
N GLU A 71 -41.16 16.74 -4.40
CA GLU A 71 -41.47 18.00 -5.10
C GLU A 71 -40.51 19.15 -4.73
N LYS A 72 -40.11 19.21 -3.44
CA LYS A 72 -39.16 20.19 -2.93
C LYS A 72 -37.75 19.98 -3.50
N ASP A 73 -37.28 18.74 -3.52
CA ASP A 73 -35.94 18.41 -4.01
C ASP A 73 -35.85 18.51 -5.53
N ALA A 74 -36.91 18.13 -6.24
CA ALA A 74 -37.04 18.29 -7.69
C ALA A 74 -37.00 19.78 -8.10
N ALA A 75 -37.76 20.64 -7.41
CA ALA A 75 -37.74 22.08 -7.66
C ALA A 75 -36.35 22.69 -7.39
N SER A 76 -35.69 22.25 -6.31
CA SER A 76 -34.34 22.71 -5.99
C SER A 76 -33.28 22.20 -6.97
N PHE A 77 -33.37 20.93 -7.41
CA PHE A 77 -32.49 20.33 -8.39
C PHE A 77 -32.63 21.04 -9.74
N LYS A 78 -33.86 21.15 -10.27
CA LYS A 78 -34.13 21.86 -11.53
C LYS A 78 -33.71 23.33 -11.46
N GLY A 79 -33.91 23.99 -10.32
CA GLY A 79 -33.53 25.39 -10.09
C GLY A 79 -32.02 25.66 -10.18
N ALA A 80 -31.18 24.64 -10.06
CA ALA A 80 -29.73 24.75 -10.22
C ALA A 80 -29.28 24.82 -11.70
N TYR A 81 -30.17 24.52 -12.65
CA TYR A 81 -29.89 24.51 -14.07
C TYR A 81 -30.58 25.67 -14.79
N THR A 82 -30.03 26.04 -15.94
CA THR A 82 -30.61 26.97 -16.90
C THR A 82 -30.94 26.20 -18.17
N GLU A 83 -32.15 26.37 -18.69
CA GLU A 83 -32.61 25.73 -19.91
C GLU A 83 -32.28 26.60 -21.12
N ALA A 84 -31.63 26.02 -22.12
CA ALA A 84 -31.42 26.60 -23.44
C ALA A 84 -31.52 25.51 -24.51
N ASP A 85 -32.36 25.71 -25.52
CA ASP A 85 -32.53 24.81 -26.67
C ASP A 85 -32.77 23.32 -26.30
N GLY A 86 -33.54 23.06 -25.24
CA GLY A 86 -33.86 21.69 -24.79
C GLY A 86 -32.74 21.01 -23.98
N VAL A 87 -31.68 21.75 -23.64
CA VAL A 87 -30.57 21.30 -22.78
C VAL A 87 -30.57 22.12 -21.49
N TYR A 88 -30.49 21.43 -20.36
CA TYR A 88 -30.33 22.04 -19.05
C TYR A 88 -28.83 22.04 -18.69
N THR A 89 -28.23 23.23 -18.61
CA THR A 89 -26.84 23.39 -18.19
C THR A 89 -26.79 23.97 -16.77
N ILE A 90 -25.91 23.45 -15.93
CA ILE A 90 -25.80 23.93 -14.55
C ILE A 90 -25.37 25.41 -14.52
N LYS A 91 -25.96 26.20 -13.62
CA LYS A 91 -25.65 27.63 -13.48
C LYS A 91 -24.20 27.82 -13.05
N SER A 92 -23.52 28.81 -13.63
CA SER A 92 -22.13 29.15 -13.30
C SER A 92 -21.95 29.47 -11.81
N GLU A 93 -22.93 30.12 -11.20
CA GLU A 93 -22.95 30.44 -9.76
C GLU A 93 -22.95 29.19 -8.88
N VAL A 94 -23.61 28.12 -9.34
CA VAL A 94 -23.68 26.83 -8.64
C VAL A 94 -22.42 26.01 -8.89
N SER A 95 -21.91 25.98 -10.12
CA SER A 95 -20.68 25.23 -10.45
C SER A 95 -19.40 25.82 -9.83
N SER A 96 -19.43 27.10 -9.44
CA SER A 96 -18.26 27.79 -8.86
C SER A 96 -18.18 27.65 -7.33
N ASP A 97 -19.29 27.27 -6.69
CA ASP A 97 -19.39 27.09 -5.24
C ASP A 97 -19.45 25.58 -4.95
N GLU A 98 -18.36 25.04 -4.38
CA GLU A 98 -18.26 23.61 -4.04
C GLU A 98 -19.41 23.12 -3.15
N GLY A 99 -19.88 23.94 -2.21
CA GLY A 99 -20.97 23.58 -1.31
C GLY A 99 -22.32 23.54 -2.04
N ALA A 100 -22.57 24.53 -2.89
CA ALA A 100 -23.79 24.57 -3.71
C ALA A 100 -23.82 23.40 -4.72
N PHE A 101 -22.68 23.12 -5.35
CA PHE A 101 -22.55 22.01 -6.29
C PHE A 101 -22.72 20.65 -5.61
N ALA A 102 -22.10 20.44 -4.44
CA ALA A 102 -22.27 19.23 -3.65
C ALA A 102 -23.73 18.98 -3.28
N ALA A 103 -24.48 20.02 -2.89
CA ALA A 103 -25.90 19.91 -2.58
C ALA A 103 -26.78 19.53 -3.79
N VAL A 104 -26.36 19.86 -5.01
CA VAL A 104 -26.99 19.38 -6.26
C VAL A 104 -26.61 17.92 -6.52
N GLY A 105 -25.35 17.58 -6.30
CA GLY A 105 -24.81 16.22 -6.35
C GLY A 105 -25.55 15.25 -5.44
N GLU A 106 -25.81 15.62 -4.19
CA GLU A 106 -26.55 14.79 -3.23
C GLU A 106 -27.98 14.49 -3.72
N LYS A 107 -28.68 15.49 -4.25
CA LYS A 107 -30.03 15.31 -4.81
C LYS A 107 -30.00 14.42 -6.05
N TYR A 108 -29.00 14.59 -6.90
CA TYR A 108 -28.86 13.75 -8.07
C TYR A 108 -28.53 12.30 -7.71
N ALA A 109 -27.64 12.08 -6.75
CA ALA A 109 -27.34 10.75 -6.22
C ALA A 109 -28.59 10.10 -5.59
N LEU A 110 -29.39 10.88 -4.86
CA LEU A 110 -30.67 10.43 -4.32
C LEU A 110 -31.65 10.02 -5.43
N ALA A 111 -31.78 10.82 -6.49
CA ALA A 111 -32.61 10.51 -7.66
C ALA A 111 -32.17 9.20 -8.33
N CYS A 112 -30.85 9.04 -8.54
CA CYS A 112 -30.27 7.82 -9.14
C CYS A 112 -30.48 6.59 -8.25
N SER A 113 -30.34 6.74 -6.93
CA SER A 113 -30.61 5.67 -5.95
C SER A 113 -32.08 5.24 -5.97
N ASN A 114 -33.01 6.21 -5.94
CA ASN A 114 -34.44 5.93 -5.99
C ASN A 114 -34.85 5.26 -7.32
N PHE A 115 -34.29 5.73 -8.43
CA PHE A 115 -34.46 5.13 -9.75
C PHE A 115 -34.00 3.66 -9.77
N MET A 116 -32.80 3.37 -9.26
CA MET A 116 -32.28 2.00 -9.20
C MET A 116 -33.11 1.08 -8.32
N ASN A 117 -33.54 1.58 -7.15
CA ASN A 117 -34.42 0.84 -6.26
C ASN A 117 -35.75 0.51 -6.94
N PHE A 118 -36.32 1.46 -7.68
CA PHE A 118 -37.54 1.25 -8.45
C PHE A 118 -37.38 0.19 -9.54
N LEU A 119 -36.29 0.24 -10.31
CA LEU A 119 -36.03 -0.75 -11.35
C LEU A 119 -35.84 -2.16 -10.77
N THR A 120 -35.17 -2.25 -9.60
CA THR A 120 -34.92 -3.51 -8.88
C THR A 120 -36.21 -4.09 -8.30
N ALA A 121 -37.03 -3.24 -7.67
CA ALA A 121 -38.30 -3.66 -7.05
C ALA A 121 -39.32 -4.16 -8.10
N ASN A 122 -39.28 -3.63 -9.31
CA ASN A 122 -40.19 -4.02 -10.40
C ASN A 122 -39.62 -5.12 -11.31
N ASN A 123 -38.48 -5.72 -10.95
CA ASN A 123 -37.83 -6.81 -11.67
C ASN A 123 -37.70 -6.51 -13.19
N SER A 124 -37.40 -5.26 -13.51
CA SER A 124 -37.21 -4.84 -14.90
C SER A 124 -35.95 -5.52 -15.45
N GLY A 125 -36.06 -6.22 -16.58
CA GLY A 125 -34.93 -6.94 -17.21
C GLY A 125 -33.70 -6.06 -17.45
N LEU A 126 -33.90 -4.73 -17.53
CA LEU A 126 -32.88 -3.69 -17.55
C LEU A 126 -31.88 -3.78 -16.38
N VAL A 127 -32.30 -4.16 -15.17
CA VAL A 127 -31.39 -4.28 -14.00
C VAL A 127 -30.57 -5.55 -14.07
N GLY A 128 -31.16 -6.67 -14.51
CA GLY A 128 -30.47 -7.95 -14.62
C GLY A 128 -29.31 -7.88 -15.61
N GLU A 129 -29.53 -7.29 -16.79
CA GLU A 129 -28.49 -7.16 -17.81
C GLU A 129 -27.44 -6.08 -17.48
N ALA A 130 -27.85 -4.93 -16.90
CA ALA A 130 -26.92 -3.88 -16.49
C ALA A 130 -26.05 -4.28 -15.27
N ALA A 131 -26.59 -5.11 -14.36
CA ALA A 131 -25.85 -5.65 -13.22
C ALA A 131 -24.93 -6.82 -13.61
N GLU A 132 -25.33 -7.66 -14.58
CA GLU A 132 -24.51 -8.81 -15.01
C GLU A 132 -23.36 -8.44 -15.95
N GLN A 133 -23.51 -7.43 -16.84
CA GLN A 133 -22.50 -7.15 -17.86
C GLN A 133 -21.43 -6.13 -17.46
N GLN A 134 -21.55 -5.46 -16.31
CA GLN A 134 -20.57 -4.44 -15.87
C GLN A 134 -20.35 -3.31 -16.91
N SER A 135 -21.15 -3.27 -17.97
CA SER A 135 -21.00 -2.43 -19.17
C SER A 135 -21.90 -1.19 -19.15
N GLY A 136 -22.68 -1.02 -18.08
CA GLY A 136 -23.68 0.05 -17.97
C GLY A 136 -24.92 -0.22 -18.83
N ILE A 137 -25.91 0.68 -18.70
CA ILE A 137 -27.10 0.73 -19.55
C ILE A 137 -26.65 1.14 -20.96
N THR A 138 -27.05 0.42 -22.00
CA THR A 138 -26.71 0.80 -23.40
C THR A 138 -27.56 1.99 -23.85
N ALA A 139 -27.12 2.72 -24.89
CA ALA A 139 -27.91 3.81 -25.46
C ALA A 139 -29.32 3.36 -25.89
N GLU A 140 -29.45 2.13 -26.42
CA GLU A 140 -30.75 1.55 -26.81
C GLU A 140 -31.66 1.28 -25.60
N GLN A 141 -31.09 0.76 -24.51
CA GLN A 141 -31.82 0.58 -23.25
C GLN A 141 -32.20 1.92 -22.60
N PHE A 142 -31.42 2.97 -22.86
CA PHE A 142 -31.69 4.33 -22.39
C PHE A 142 -32.84 4.99 -23.15
N ASP A 143 -32.92 4.80 -24.46
CA ASP A 143 -34.05 5.24 -25.28
C ASP A 143 -35.36 4.53 -24.88
N GLU A 144 -35.28 3.23 -24.58
CA GLU A 144 -36.41 2.48 -24.03
C GLU A 144 -36.87 3.05 -22.69
N LEU A 145 -35.94 3.51 -21.85
CA LEU A 145 -36.24 4.17 -20.58
C LEU A 145 -37.05 5.46 -20.76
N TYR A 146 -36.70 6.27 -21.76
CA TYR A 146 -37.45 7.50 -22.07
C TYR A 146 -38.85 7.20 -22.61
N SER A 147 -39.04 6.09 -23.31
CA SER A 147 -40.37 5.66 -23.75
C SER A 147 -41.31 5.34 -22.58
N MET A 148 -40.76 4.99 -21.41
CA MET A 148 -41.52 4.68 -20.19
C MET A 148 -41.87 5.93 -19.35
N LEU A 149 -41.28 7.10 -19.63
CA LEU A 149 -41.51 8.33 -18.86
C LEU A 149 -43.00 8.67 -18.63
N PRO A 150 -43.89 8.61 -19.64
CA PRO A 150 -45.31 8.94 -19.46
C PRO A 150 -46.03 7.97 -18.53
N MET A 151 -45.58 6.72 -18.46
CA MET A 151 -46.13 5.72 -17.53
C MET A 151 -45.62 5.96 -16.11
N LEU A 152 -44.34 6.31 -15.96
CA LEU A 152 -43.74 6.63 -14.67
C LEU A 152 -44.36 7.88 -14.04
N GLU A 153 -44.71 8.88 -14.84
CA GLU A 153 -45.41 10.09 -14.40
C GLU A 153 -46.78 9.80 -13.74
N GLN A 154 -47.46 8.73 -14.18
CA GLN A 154 -48.77 8.36 -13.64
C GLN A 154 -48.69 7.58 -12.31
N LEU A 155 -47.50 7.10 -11.94
CA LEU A 155 -47.31 6.37 -10.69
C LEU A 155 -47.28 7.34 -9.49
N PRO A 156 -47.89 6.97 -8.34
CA PRO A 156 -47.79 7.76 -7.12
C PRO A 156 -46.34 7.99 -6.71
N ILE A 157 -46.03 9.20 -6.22
CA ILE A 157 -44.67 9.58 -5.77
C ILE A 157 -44.14 8.58 -4.74
N ASP A 158 -45.00 8.11 -3.83
CA ASP A 158 -44.66 7.12 -2.78
C ASP A 158 -44.17 5.78 -3.32
N GLN A 159 -44.53 5.41 -4.56
CA GLN A 159 -44.06 4.17 -5.21
C GLN A 159 -42.73 4.35 -5.96
N ARG A 160 -42.32 5.60 -6.20
CA ARG A 160 -41.17 5.95 -7.04
C ARG A 160 -40.01 6.45 -6.20
N VAL A 161 -40.33 7.26 -5.20
CA VAL A 161 -39.45 7.61 -4.11
C VAL A 161 -39.59 6.49 -3.09
N ALA A 162 -38.91 5.36 -3.33
CA ALA A 162 -38.76 4.33 -2.31
C ALA A 162 -38.28 5.03 -1.01
N ALA A 163 -38.74 4.57 0.15
CA ALA A 163 -38.51 5.20 1.45
C ALA A 163 -37.03 5.18 1.87
N THR A 164 -36.17 5.91 1.16
CA THR A 164 -34.83 6.35 1.58
C THR A 164 -34.94 7.46 2.63
N SER A 165 -36.16 7.73 3.13
CA SER A 165 -36.43 8.68 4.21
C SER A 165 -36.22 8.10 5.61
N GLU A 166 -35.97 6.80 5.77
CA GLU A 166 -35.80 6.18 7.10
C GLU A 166 -34.41 5.60 7.39
N SER A 167 -33.45 5.70 6.48
CA SER A 167 -32.12 5.18 6.76
C SER A 167 -31.10 6.23 6.32
N GLY A 168 -30.42 6.83 7.30
CA GLY A 168 -29.13 7.52 7.10
C GLY A 168 -28.05 6.52 6.68
N ASP A 169 -28.36 5.69 5.68
CA ASP A 169 -27.58 4.57 5.23
C ASP A 169 -26.54 5.12 4.25
N VAL A 170 -25.30 5.09 4.67
CA VAL A 170 -24.13 5.51 3.89
C VAL A 170 -24.08 4.76 2.53
N ASN A 171 -24.70 3.59 2.46
CA ASN A 171 -24.82 2.79 1.24
C ASN A 171 -25.66 3.46 0.14
N ALA A 172 -26.71 4.23 0.47
CA ALA A 172 -27.57 4.87 -0.53
C ALA A 172 -26.87 6.03 -1.26
N SER A 173 -26.05 6.81 -0.53
CA SER A 173 -25.23 7.88 -1.11
C SER A 173 -24.15 7.35 -2.05
N TYR A 174 -23.55 6.22 -1.68
CA TYR A 174 -22.51 5.59 -2.47
C TYR A 174 -23.02 4.92 -3.75
N ILE A 175 -24.12 4.15 -3.65
CA ILE A 175 -24.83 3.58 -4.82
C ILE A 175 -25.30 4.72 -5.73
N GLY A 176 -25.89 5.77 -5.15
CA GLY A 176 -26.34 6.95 -5.87
C GLY A 176 -25.20 7.66 -6.61
N SER A 177 -24.00 7.72 -6.03
CA SER A 177 -22.84 8.37 -6.65
C SER A 177 -22.26 7.55 -7.81
N GLN A 178 -22.14 6.22 -7.68
CA GLN A 178 -21.69 5.36 -8.78
C GLN A 178 -22.69 5.35 -9.94
N MET A 179 -23.98 5.25 -9.63
CA MET A 179 -25.03 5.28 -10.64
C MET A 179 -25.19 6.65 -11.27
N GLY A 180 -24.99 7.71 -10.48
CA GLY A 180 -24.95 9.07 -10.99
C GLY A 180 -23.89 9.28 -12.06
N ALA A 181 -22.68 8.73 -11.87
CA ALA A 181 -21.64 8.83 -12.88
C ALA A 181 -21.99 8.08 -14.18
N VAL A 182 -22.57 6.88 -14.08
CA VAL A 182 -23.05 6.10 -15.25
C VAL A 182 -24.16 6.85 -15.98
N MET A 183 -25.14 7.39 -15.25
CA MET A 183 -26.24 8.17 -15.83
C MET A 183 -25.75 9.48 -16.46
N THR A 184 -24.80 10.15 -15.83
CA THR A 184 -24.15 11.36 -16.37
C THR A 184 -23.45 11.08 -17.69
N LYS A 185 -22.73 9.95 -17.77
CA LYS A 185 -22.12 9.51 -19.03
C LYS A 185 -23.18 9.35 -20.14
N LEU A 186 -24.31 8.71 -19.84
CA LEU A 186 -25.38 8.50 -20.82
C LEU A 186 -25.99 9.83 -21.30
N PHE A 187 -26.21 10.78 -20.39
CA PHE A 187 -26.64 12.12 -20.76
C PHE A 187 -25.61 12.85 -21.63
N TYR A 188 -24.32 12.67 -21.37
CA TYR A 188 -23.26 13.26 -22.19
C TYR A 188 -23.18 12.62 -23.58
N ASP A 189 -23.31 11.30 -23.66
CA ASP A 189 -23.34 10.57 -24.93
C ASP A 189 -24.57 10.97 -25.76
N GLU A 190 -25.76 11.16 -25.15
CA GLU A 190 -26.98 11.69 -25.79
C GLU A 190 -26.76 13.11 -26.36
N LEU A 191 -26.07 13.97 -25.61
CA LEU A 191 -25.74 15.33 -26.02
C LEU A 191 -24.59 15.40 -27.04
N GLY A 192 -23.99 14.26 -27.43
CA GLY A 192 -22.85 14.20 -28.34
C GLY A 192 -21.55 14.75 -27.75
N ILE A 193 -21.45 14.83 -26.43
CA ILE A 193 -20.24 15.26 -25.72
C ILE A 193 -19.22 14.11 -25.79
N ASP A 194 -17.98 14.43 -26.18
CA ASP A 194 -16.89 13.44 -26.28
C ASP A 194 -16.42 12.97 -24.89
N THR A 195 -17.10 11.94 -24.36
CA THR A 195 -16.79 11.31 -23.08
C THR A 195 -15.40 10.64 -23.08
N ALA A 196 -14.93 10.16 -24.25
CA ALA A 196 -13.60 9.58 -24.39
C ALA A 196 -12.49 10.61 -24.21
N LYS A 197 -12.71 11.86 -24.61
CA LYS A 197 -11.79 12.96 -24.34
C LYS A 197 -11.74 13.30 -22.84
N ILE A 198 -12.88 13.40 -22.18
CA ILE A 198 -12.97 13.65 -20.72
C ILE A 198 -12.22 12.58 -19.95
N GLN A 199 -12.47 11.30 -20.27
CA GLN A 199 -11.77 10.16 -19.70
C GLN A 199 -10.26 10.26 -19.88
N ARG A 200 -9.80 10.53 -21.11
CA ARG A 200 -8.38 10.62 -21.43
C ARG A 200 -7.72 11.75 -20.63
N ASP A 201 -8.29 12.95 -20.66
CA ASP A 201 -7.74 14.11 -19.99
C ASP A 201 -7.63 13.87 -18.47
N TYR A 202 -8.63 13.22 -17.87
CA TYR A 202 -8.59 12.81 -16.47
C TYR A 202 -7.47 11.82 -16.16
N ILE A 203 -7.38 10.71 -16.92
CA ILE A 203 -6.36 9.68 -16.71
C ILE A 203 -4.95 10.27 -16.90
N PHE A 204 -4.75 11.18 -17.86
CA PHE A 204 -3.47 11.86 -18.05
C PHE A 204 -3.13 12.82 -16.90
N LYS A 205 -4.12 13.56 -16.38
CA LYS A 205 -3.93 14.46 -15.23
C LYS A 205 -3.47 13.68 -14.00
N ILE A 206 -4.22 12.64 -13.60
CA ILE A 206 -3.87 11.82 -12.43
C ILE A 206 -2.60 11.00 -12.68
N GLY A 207 -2.39 10.49 -13.90
CA GLY A 207 -1.16 9.80 -14.27
C GLY A 207 0.08 10.69 -14.17
N LEU A 208 -0.02 11.95 -14.58
CA LEU A 208 1.07 12.92 -14.44
C LEU A 208 1.31 13.27 -12.97
N GLU A 209 0.26 13.39 -12.17
CA GLU A 209 0.37 13.56 -10.71
C GLU A 209 1.09 12.36 -10.06
N MET A 210 0.74 11.13 -10.43
CA MET A 210 1.38 9.91 -9.95
C MET A 210 2.88 9.88 -10.28
N VAL A 211 3.25 10.29 -11.50
CA VAL A 211 4.65 10.44 -11.89
C VAL A 211 5.35 11.54 -11.06
N GLY A 212 4.68 12.68 -10.84
CA GLY A 212 5.18 13.76 -9.99
C GLY A 212 5.47 13.30 -8.56
N VAL A 213 4.52 12.60 -7.94
CA VAL A 213 4.68 12.00 -6.61
C VAL A 213 5.82 11.00 -6.58
N ALA A 214 5.97 10.15 -7.62
CA ALA A 214 7.07 9.21 -7.72
C ALA A 214 8.45 9.90 -7.77
N PHE A 215 8.58 11.02 -8.50
CA PHE A 215 9.81 11.82 -8.51
C PHE A 215 10.09 12.49 -7.15
N ILE A 216 9.05 12.96 -6.46
CA ILE A 216 9.18 13.51 -5.11
C ILE A 216 9.66 12.43 -4.14
N THR A 217 9.06 11.23 -4.18
CA THR A 217 9.51 10.05 -3.41
C THR A 217 10.98 9.74 -3.69
N MET A 218 11.38 9.75 -4.97
CA MET A 218 12.77 9.52 -5.37
C MET A 218 13.70 10.58 -4.77
N ALA A 219 13.33 11.86 -4.82
CA ALA A 219 14.11 12.95 -4.23
C ALA A 219 14.28 12.77 -2.71
N PHE A 220 13.22 12.39 -1.99
CA PHE A 220 13.30 12.08 -0.57
C PHE A 220 14.21 10.87 -0.30
N SER A 221 14.07 9.78 -1.07
CA SER A 221 14.91 8.58 -0.93
C SER A 221 16.39 8.88 -1.16
N ILE A 222 16.72 9.71 -2.16
CA ILE A 222 18.08 10.19 -2.41
C ILE A 222 18.57 11.05 -1.23
N GLY A 223 17.74 11.97 -0.72
CA GLY A 223 18.05 12.80 0.44
C GLY A 223 18.37 11.99 1.69
N VAL A 224 17.52 11.02 2.04
CA VAL A 224 17.74 10.08 3.15
C VAL A 224 19.06 9.31 2.95
N SER A 225 19.31 8.82 1.74
CA SER A 225 20.52 8.07 1.41
C SER A 225 21.79 8.92 1.55
N PHE A 226 21.72 10.19 1.13
CA PHE A 226 22.82 11.14 1.27
C PHE A 226 23.11 11.45 2.75
N PHE A 227 22.09 11.82 3.53
CA PHE A 227 22.27 12.16 4.93
C PHE A 227 22.71 10.96 5.77
N SER A 228 22.10 9.79 5.60
CA SER A 228 22.51 8.57 6.32
C SER A 228 23.96 8.17 6.00
N SER A 229 24.38 8.26 4.73
CA SER A 229 25.77 7.99 4.35
C SER A 229 26.75 9.00 4.96
N ARG A 230 26.38 10.29 4.98
CA ARG A 230 27.18 11.35 5.61
C ARG A 230 27.34 11.14 7.11
N VAL A 231 26.25 10.81 7.81
CA VAL A 231 26.26 10.53 9.26
C VAL A 231 27.05 9.26 9.54
N GLY A 232 26.76 8.15 8.85
CA GLY A 232 27.46 6.87 9.04
C GLY A 232 28.97 7.01 8.83
N SER A 233 29.39 7.64 7.73
CA SER A 233 30.81 7.86 7.43
C SER A 233 31.49 8.81 8.43
N GLY A 234 30.78 9.86 8.86
CA GLY A 234 31.27 10.80 9.86
C GLY A 234 31.46 10.17 11.25
N VAL A 235 30.52 9.33 11.68
CA VAL A 235 30.62 8.51 12.89
C VAL A 235 31.81 7.56 12.79
N ALA A 236 31.93 6.84 11.67
CA ALA A 236 33.02 5.90 11.44
C ALA A 236 34.41 6.57 11.49
N MET A 237 34.56 7.74 10.86
CA MET A 237 35.78 8.53 10.91
C MET A 237 36.14 8.95 12.34
N SER A 238 35.16 9.47 13.09
CA SER A 238 35.37 9.92 14.47
C SER A 238 35.73 8.77 15.41
N MET A 239 35.06 7.63 15.26
CA MET A 239 35.36 6.40 16.00
C MET A 239 36.74 5.86 15.66
N ARG A 240 37.08 5.75 14.38
CA ARG A 240 38.40 5.26 13.95
C ARG A 240 39.52 6.12 14.52
N LYS A 241 39.38 7.45 14.48
CA LYS A 241 40.34 8.38 15.09
C LYS A 241 40.47 8.14 16.60
N SER A 242 39.34 8.01 17.30
CA SER A 242 39.34 7.81 18.76
C SER A 242 39.91 6.47 19.20
N VAL A 243 39.61 5.39 18.46
CA VAL A 243 40.17 4.05 18.70
C VAL A 243 41.67 4.07 18.42
N PHE A 244 42.08 4.62 17.28
CA PHE A 244 43.49 4.69 16.89
C PHE A 244 44.32 5.49 17.91
N SER A 245 43.90 6.71 18.28
CA SER A 245 44.61 7.50 19.30
C SER A 245 44.63 6.84 20.67
N LYS A 246 43.64 5.99 21.00
CA LYS A 246 43.66 5.23 22.26
C LYS A 246 44.65 4.08 22.21
N VAL A 247 44.79 3.40 21.08
CA VAL A 247 45.73 2.30 20.86
C VAL A 247 47.18 2.80 20.84
N GLU A 248 47.46 3.99 20.28
CA GLU A 248 48.81 4.59 20.32
C GLU A 248 49.29 4.88 21.74
N GLY A 249 48.38 5.10 22.69
CA GLY A 249 48.69 5.33 24.10
C GLY A 249 48.79 4.05 24.94
N PHE A 250 48.72 2.87 24.33
CA PHE A 250 48.79 1.60 25.07
C PHE A 250 50.22 1.27 25.49
N THR A 251 50.33 0.77 26.72
CA THR A 251 51.55 0.14 27.24
C THR A 251 51.72 -1.26 26.65
N ASN A 252 52.93 -1.81 26.70
CA ASN A 252 53.19 -3.19 26.26
C ASN A 252 52.28 -4.22 26.98
N CYS A 253 51.97 -3.99 28.26
CA CYS A 253 51.06 -4.84 29.04
C CYS A 253 49.61 -4.82 28.49
N GLU A 254 49.15 -3.69 27.94
CA GLU A 254 47.84 -3.59 27.28
C GLU A 254 47.84 -4.25 25.89
N PHE A 255 48.96 -4.18 25.16
CA PHE A 255 49.14 -4.92 23.91
C PHE A 255 49.11 -6.44 24.13
N ASP A 256 49.71 -6.94 25.21
CA ASP A 256 49.64 -8.36 25.57
C ASP A 256 48.21 -8.80 25.90
N LYS A 257 47.39 -7.90 26.47
CA LYS A 257 45.99 -8.20 26.79
C LYS A 257 45.07 -8.25 25.56
N PHE A 258 45.25 -7.34 24.60
CA PHE A 258 44.35 -7.25 23.44
C PHE A 258 44.91 -7.89 22.17
N SER A 259 46.20 -8.16 22.07
CA SER A 259 46.92 -8.58 20.85
C SER A 259 46.83 -7.58 19.69
N THR A 260 47.91 -7.43 18.93
CA THR A 260 47.94 -6.57 17.74
C THR A 260 46.86 -6.95 16.72
N ALA A 261 46.62 -8.25 16.53
CA ALA A 261 45.62 -8.75 15.58
C ALA A 261 44.19 -8.31 15.94
N SER A 262 43.79 -8.38 17.22
CA SER A 262 42.46 -7.91 17.65
C SER A 262 42.31 -6.39 17.52
N LEU A 263 43.38 -5.64 17.77
CA LEU A 263 43.36 -4.18 17.64
C LEU A 263 43.20 -3.74 16.17
N ILE A 264 43.78 -4.48 15.23
CA ILE A 264 43.58 -4.26 13.79
C ILE A 264 42.10 -4.47 13.42
N THR A 265 41.49 -5.59 13.81
CA THR A 265 40.09 -5.89 13.47
C THR A 265 39.11 -4.91 14.12
N ARG A 266 39.36 -4.51 15.38
CA ARG A 266 38.56 -3.50 16.09
C ARG A 266 38.63 -2.10 15.46
N THR A 267 39.78 -1.74 14.89
CA THR A 267 39.98 -0.41 14.27
C THR A 267 39.43 -0.36 12.83
N THR A 268 39.29 -1.52 12.18
CA THR A 268 38.87 -1.65 10.78
C THR A 268 37.45 -2.20 10.68
N ASN A 269 37.29 -3.52 10.79
CA ASN A 269 36.04 -4.24 10.60
C ASN A 269 34.94 -3.80 11.56
N ASP A 270 35.23 -3.69 12.86
CA ASP A 270 34.18 -3.32 13.83
C ASP A 270 33.67 -1.90 13.60
N VAL A 271 34.56 -0.96 13.23
CA VAL A 271 34.15 0.41 12.86
C VAL A 271 33.29 0.40 11.60
N GLN A 272 33.60 -0.43 10.61
CA GLN A 272 32.79 -0.59 9.41
C GLN A 272 31.41 -1.20 9.73
N GLN A 273 31.33 -2.18 10.63
CA GLN A 273 30.05 -2.73 11.08
C GLN A 273 29.19 -1.66 11.75
N VAL A 274 29.80 -0.81 12.59
CA VAL A 274 29.09 0.32 13.21
C VAL A 274 28.66 1.38 12.18
N GLN A 275 29.46 1.63 11.15
CA GLN A 275 29.08 2.50 10.03
C GLN A 275 27.85 1.96 9.30
N MET A 276 27.86 0.67 8.97
CA MET A 276 26.74 0.00 8.31
C MET A 276 25.49 0.00 9.19
N LEU A 277 25.62 -0.30 10.48
CA LEU A 277 24.53 -0.23 11.45
C LEU A 277 23.92 1.18 11.51
N THR A 278 24.76 2.22 11.54
CA THR A 278 24.29 3.61 11.59
C THR A 278 23.55 3.97 10.30
N THR A 279 24.08 3.57 9.15
CA THR A 279 23.50 3.87 7.83
C THR A 279 22.20 3.11 7.60
N MET A 280 22.18 1.80 7.85
CA MET A 280 20.96 0.98 7.73
C MET A 280 19.92 1.32 8.79
N GLY A 281 20.39 1.67 10.01
CA GLY A 281 19.56 2.15 11.11
C GLY A 281 18.69 3.33 10.68
N MET A 282 19.33 4.35 10.08
CA MET A 282 18.65 5.53 9.57
C MET A 282 17.86 5.32 8.27
N ARG A 283 18.02 4.18 7.57
CA ARG A 283 17.30 3.87 6.33
C ARG A 283 16.22 2.84 6.61
N ILE A 284 16.51 1.58 6.32
CA ILE A 284 15.53 0.48 6.31
C ILE A 284 14.95 0.22 7.71
N MET A 285 15.77 0.31 8.77
CA MET A 285 15.31 -0.01 10.13
C MET A 285 14.29 1.01 10.66
N CYS A 286 14.44 2.30 10.34
CA CYS A 286 13.45 3.31 10.65
C CYS A 286 12.29 3.34 9.64
N PHE A 287 12.56 3.10 8.35
CA PHE A 287 11.54 3.14 7.31
C PHE A 287 10.50 2.02 7.45
N ALA A 288 10.92 0.78 7.72
CA ALA A 288 10.02 -0.37 7.82
C ALA A 288 8.84 -0.17 8.82
N PRO A 289 9.04 0.28 10.07
CA PRO A 289 7.93 0.54 10.99
C PRO A 289 7.10 1.75 10.58
N ILE A 290 7.70 2.81 10.01
CA ILE A 290 6.95 3.98 9.51
C ILE A 290 5.99 3.54 8.39
N MET A 291 6.51 2.79 7.42
CA MET A 291 5.73 2.27 6.30
C MET A 291 4.67 1.27 6.75
N GLY A 292 5.01 0.36 7.68
CA GLY A 292 4.07 -0.61 8.23
C GLY A 292 2.91 0.04 8.97
N ILE A 293 3.18 1.00 9.86
CA ILE A 293 2.14 1.73 10.60
C ILE A 293 1.32 2.59 9.63
N GLY A 294 1.99 3.31 8.73
CA GLY A 294 1.32 4.16 7.74
C GLY A 294 0.41 3.36 6.81
N GLY A 295 0.87 2.20 6.31
CA GLY A 295 0.10 1.31 5.46
C GLY A 295 -1.15 0.76 6.15
N VAL A 296 -1.02 0.33 7.41
CA VAL A 296 -2.18 -0.10 8.22
C VAL A 296 -3.17 1.06 8.36
N VAL A 297 -2.72 2.25 8.75
CA VAL A 297 -3.61 3.42 8.90
C VAL A 297 -4.32 3.76 7.59
N MET A 298 -3.60 3.72 6.47
CA MET A 298 -4.15 4.04 5.16
C MET A 298 -5.22 3.04 4.71
N ALA A 299 -4.94 1.75 4.90
CA ALA A 299 -5.89 0.70 4.55
C ALA A 299 -7.16 0.72 5.41
N LEU A 300 -7.04 1.01 6.73
CA LEU A 300 -8.19 1.20 7.62
C LEU A 300 -9.10 2.35 7.18
N ARG A 301 -8.54 3.41 6.58
CA ARG A 301 -9.31 4.55 6.06
C ARG A 301 -10.08 4.22 4.78
N LYS A 302 -9.60 3.26 3.99
CA LYS A 302 -10.17 2.94 2.68
C LYS A 302 -11.36 1.98 2.78
N SER A 303 -11.26 0.96 3.63
CA SER A 303 -12.36 0.03 3.86
C SER A 303 -12.29 -0.62 5.24
N THR A 304 -13.29 -0.34 6.07
CA THR A 304 -13.44 -0.96 7.39
C THR A 304 -13.75 -2.46 7.27
N SER A 305 -14.41 -2.90 6.19
CA SER A 305 -14.82 -4.30 6.02
C SER A 305 -13.65 -5.25 5.72
N LEU A 306 -12.60 -4.77 5.05
CA LEU A 306 -11.39 -5.56 4.73
C LEU A 306 -10.28 -5.44 5.79
N SER A 307 -10.43 -4.52 6.74
CA SER A 307 -9.42 -4.20 7.76
C SER A 307 -8.93 -5.40 8.58
N TRP A 308 -9.80 -6.37 8.87
CA TRP A 308 -9.44 -7.57 9.63
C TRP A 308 -8.45 -8.48 8.87
N VAL A 309 -8.47 -8.45 7.53
CA VAL A 309 -7.55 -9.23 6.68
C VAL A 309 -6.11 -8.81 6.93
N ILE A 310 -5.86 -7.51 7.17
CA ILE A 310 -4.53 -7.00 7.52
C ILE A 310 -4.10 -7.51 8.89
N ALA A 311 -5.00 -7.54 9.87
CA ALA A 311 -4.68 -8.08 11.19
C ALA A 311 -4.27 -9.56 11.09
N VAL A 312 -5.00 -10.35 10.31
CA VAL A 312 -4.66 -11.76 10.04
C VAL A 312 -3.34 -11.88 9.30
N ALA A 313 -3.09 -11.04 8.28
CA ALA A 313 -1.82 -11.00 7.55
C ALA A 313 -0.63 -10.77 8.49
N VAL A 314 -0.71 -9.74 9.32
CA VAL A 314 0.34 -9.38 10.28
C VAL A 314 0.56 -10.52 11.28
N LEU A 315 -0.52 -11.12 11.81
CA LEU A 315 -0.42 -12.25 12.74
C LEU A 315 0.24 -13.47 12.11
N VAL A 316 -0.12 -13.83 10.86
CA VAL A 316 0.47 -14.96 10.15
C VAL A 316 1.96 -14.71 9.88
N ILE A 317 2.32 -13.52 9.39
CA ILE A 317 3.72 -13.17 9.11
C ILE A 317 4.54 -13.17 10.40
N LEU A 318 4.04 -12.56 11.49
CA LEU A 318 4.70 -12.60 12.79
C LEU A 318 4.85 -14.03 13.30
N GLY A 319 3.83 -14.87 13.16
CA GLY A 319 3.87 -16.28 13.53
C GLY A 319 4.98 -17.04 12.80
N VAL A 320 5.06 -16.89 11.47
CA VAL A 320 6.12 -17.50 10.64
C VAL A 320 7.51 -17.03 11.09
N ILE A 321 7.68 -15.72 11.29
CA ILE A 321 8.95 -15.14 11.74
C ILE A 321 9.34 -15.66 13.13
N LEU A 322 8.41 -15.71 14.09
CA LEU A 322 8.68 -16.18 15.45
C LEU A 322 9.06 -17.65 15.50
N VAL A 323 8.35 -18.50 14.76
CA VAL A 323 8.68 -19.93 14.64
C VAL A 323 10.08 -20.11 14.07
N LEU A 324 10.39 -19.38 13.00
CA LEU A 324 11.69 -19.47 12.33
C LEU A 324 12.82 -18.95 13.23
N ILE A 325 12.63 -17.82 13.90
CA ILE A 325 13.59 -17.29 14.89
C ILE A 325 13.83 -18.32 16.00
N SER A 326 12.78 -18.95 16.52
CA SER A 326 12.86 -19.92 17.61
C SER A 326 13.60 -21.20 17.22
N ILE A 327 13.50 -21.62 15.95
CA ILE A 327 14.16 -22.84 15.45
C ILE A 327 15.59 -22.55 14.99
N VAL A 328 15.80 -21.43 14.29
CA VAL A 328 17.05 -21.17 13.55
C VAL A 328 18.08 -20.42 14.39
N LEU A 329 17.69 -19.44 15.22
CA LEU A 329 18.66 -18.72 16.07
C LEU A 329 19.46 -19.63 17.01
N PRO A 330 18.86 -20.62 17.71
CA PRO A 330 19.64 -21.54 18.54
C PRO A 330 20.66 -22.33 17.71
N LYS A 331 20.32 -22.72 16.48
CA LYS A 331 21.20 -23.48 15.58
C LYS A 331 22.33 -22.61 15.04
N PHE A 332 22.12 -21.31 14.80
CA PHE A 332 23.20 -20.36 14.48
C PHE A 332 24.24 -20.27 15.60
N ASN A 333 23.80 -20.26 16.87
CA ASN A 333 24.72 -20.29 18.01
C ASN A 333 25.53 -21.59 18.09
N VAL A 334 24.91 -22.74 17.73
CA VAL A 334 25.62 -24.03 17.65
C VAL A 334 26.61 -24.05 16.49
N LEU A 335 26.24 -23.50 15.33
CA LEU A 335 27.08 -23.43 14.15
C LEU A 335 28.42 -22.73 14.44
N GLN A 336 28.40 -21.62 15.18
CA GLN A 336 29.62 -20.92 15.58
C GLN A 336 30.56 -21.81 16.41
N LYS A 337 30.02 -22.54 17.40
CA LYS A 337 30.81 -23.48 18.23
C LYS A 337 31.42 -24.61 17.40
N LEU A 338 30.72 -25.08 16.36
CA LEU A 338 31.21 -26.13 15.47
C LEU A 338 32.32 -25.62 14.55
N ILE A 339 32.23 -24.37 14.07
CA ILE A 339 33.31 -23.71 13.33
C ILE A 339 34.57 -23.62 14.20
N ASP A 340 34.42 -23.20 15.46
CA ASP A 340 35.56 -23.09 16.39
C ASP A 340 36.21 -24.46 16.65
N LYS A 341 35.40 -25.51 16.83
CA LYS A 341 35.87 -26.89 17.00
C LYS A 341 36.62 -27.40 15.75
N LEU A 342 36.09 -27.17 14.55
CA LEU A 342 36.75 -27.57 13.30
C LEU A 342 38.08 -26.84 13.12
N ASN A 343 38.12 -25.54 13.42
CA ASN A 343 39.34 -24.73 13.38
C ASN A 343 40.39 -25.20 14.40
N LEU A 344 39.95 -25.63 15.58
CA LEU A 344 40.85 -26.19 16.61
C LEU A 344 41.48 -27.50 16.11
N VAL A 345 40.68 -28.46 15.66
CA VAL A 345 41.18 -29.76 15.15
C VAL A 345 42.12 -29.54 13.96
N SER A 346 41.78 -28.63 13.05
CA SER A 346 42.64 -28.29 11.91
C SER A 346 44.00 -27.76 12.36
N ARG A 347 44.03 -26.90 13.37
CA ARG A 347 45.26 -26.29 13.90
C ARG A 347 46.14 -27.31 14.62
N GLU A 348 45.53 -28.20 15.40
CA GLU A 348 46.23 -29.31 16.07
C GLU A 348 46.85 -30.26 15.04
N ASN A 349 46.11 -30.63 13.99
CA ASN A 349 46.61 -31.49 12.92
C ASN A 349 47.78 -30.87 12.15
N LEU A 350 47.71 -29.57 11.85
CA LEU A 350 48.80 -28.86 11.16
C LEU A 350 50.04 -28.69 12.03
N SER A 351 49.87 -28.32 13.30
CA SER A 351 50.99 -28.10 14.23
C SER A 351 51.64 -29.42 14.68
N GLY A 352 50.83 -30.47 14.84
CA GLY A 352 51.23 -31.80 15.28
C GLY A 352 51.57 -32.78 14.16
N MET A 353 51.63 -32.35 12.91
CA MET A 353 51.72 -33.24 11.73
C MET A 353 52.90 -34.23 11.81
N MET A 354 54.07 -33.79 12.27
CA MET A 354 55.23 -34.67 12.44
C MET A 354 55.01 -35.73 13.53
N VAL A 355 54.34 -35.36 14.63
CA VAL A 355 54.03 -36.27 15.74
C VAL A 355 53.00 -37.30 15.30
N ILE A 356 51.95 -36.88 14.61
CA ILE A 356 50.90 -37.77 14.10
C ILE A 356 51.51 -38.85 13.18
N ARG A 357 52.39 -38.45 12.26
CA ARG A 357 53.11 -39.38 11.36
C ARG A 357 54.10 -40.29 12.09
N ALA A 358 54.83 -39.74 13.07
CA ALA A 358 55.80 -40.53 13.84
C ALA A 358 55.13 -41.65 14.65
N PHE A 359 53.86 -41.47 15.06
CA PHE A 359 53.07 -42.46 15.77
C PHE A 359 52.09 -43.26 14.88
N GLY A 360 52.03 -43.01 13.56
CA GLY A 360 51.14 -43.72 12.64
C GLY A 360 49.64 -43.52 12.93
N ASN A 361 49.26 -42.36 13.47
CA ASN A 361 47.90 -42.05 13.93
C ASN A 361 47.07 -41.24 12.93
N GLU A 362 47.45 -41.21 11.65
CA GLU A 362 46.77 -40.41 10.62
C GLU A 362 45.28 -40.74 10.49
N GLU A 363 44.93 -42.03 10.43
CA GLU A 363 43.51 -42.44 10.33
C GLU A 363 42.67 -41.99 11.53
N TYR A 364 43.27 -41.92 12.72
CA TYR A 364 42.59 -41.49 13.93
C TYR A 364 42.25 -39.99 13.84
N GLU A 365 43.23 -39.16 13.48
CA GLU A 365 43.02 -37.72 13.33
C GLU A 365 42.14 -37.38 12.11
N GLU A 366 42.20 -38.18 11.05
CA GLU A 366 41.27 -38.09 9.92
C GLU A 366 39.83 -38.32 10.39
N LYS A 367 39.55 -39.41 11.12
CA LYS A 367 38.20 -39.68 11.69
C LYS A 367 37.74 -38.58 12.64
N ARG A 368 38.66 -38.01 13.44
CA ARG A 368 38.37 -36.90 14.36
C ARG A 368 38.00 -35.63 13.61
N PHE A 369 38.74 -35.29 12.56
CA PHE A 369 38.42 -34.17 11.67
C PHE A 369 37.08 -34.40 10.95
N ASP A 370 36.87 -35.60 10.40
CA ASP A 370 35.68 -35.94 9.63
C ASP A 370 34.42 -35.84 10.48
N LYS A 371 34.49 -36.24 11.76
CA LYS A 371 33.41 -36.03 12.73
C LYS A 371 33.10 -34.54 12.95
N ALA A 372 34.12 -33.72 13.19
CA ALA A 372 33.92 -32.28 13.37
C ALA A 372 33.34 -31.61 12.11
N ASN A 373 33.77 -32.04 10.94
CA ASN A 373 33.29 -31.55 9.65
C ASN A 373 31.84 -31.97 9.37
N ARG A 374 31.47 -33.22 9.69
CA ARG A 374 30.08 -33.71 9.56
C ARG A 374 29.13 -33.00 10.52
N ASP A 375 29.51 -32.85 11.79
CA ASP A 375 28.71 -32.11 12.79
C ASP A 375 28.38 -30.69 12.27
N LEU A 376 29.39 -29.99 11.73
CA LEU A 376 29.24 -28.65 11.12
C LEU A 376 28.34 -28.71 9.88
N THR A 377 28.60 -29.64 8.97
CA THR A 377 27.88 -29.77 7.70
C THR A 377 26.39 -30.04 7.90
N ASP A 378 26.04 -30.96 8.79
CA ASP A 378 24.64 -31.34 9.05
C ASP A 378 23.87 -30.19 9.70
N THR A 379 24.50 -29.52 10.67
CA THR A 379 23.91 -28.34 11.32
C THR A 379 23.74 -27.19 10.31
N ASN A 380 24.74 -26.94 9.47
CA ASN A 380 24.68 -25.90 8.45
C ASN A 380 23.61 -26.19 7.39
N ARG A 381 23.51 -27.44 6.93
CA ARG A 381 22.45 -27.86 6.00
C ARG A 381 21.06 -27.64 6.58
N PHE A 382 20.85 -27.96 7.86
CA PHE A 382 19.58 -27.68 8.53
C PHE A 382 19.27 -26.17 8.54
N VAL A 383 20.22 -25.34 8.96
CA VAL A 383 20.06 -23.88 9.02
C VAL A 383 19.75 -23.32 7.64
N LEU A 384 20.54 -23.68 6.61
CA LEU A 384 20.35 -23.18 5.25
C LEU A 384 19.03 -23.65 4.63
N ARG A 385 18.62 -24.90 4.84
CA ARG A 385 17.30 -25.37 4.38
C ARG A 385 16.16 -24.61 5.06
N ALA A 386 16.23 -24.42 6.38
CA ALA A 386 15.24 -23.66 7.11
C ALA A 386 15.17 -22.20 6.61
N MET A 387 16.32 -21.55 6.40
CA MET A 387 16.38 -20.21 5.81
C MET A 387 15.84 -20.16 4.38
N SER A 388 16.11 -21.19 3.57
CA SER A 388 15.65 -21.24 2.17
C SER A 388 14.13 -21.31 2.04
N LEU A 389 13.43 -21.81 3.08
CA LEU A 389 11.96 -21.83 3.14
C LEU A 389 11.35 -20.46 3.45
N LEU A 390 12.11 -19.51 3.99
CA LEU A 390 11.58 -18.20 4.39
C LEU A 390 10.94 -17.46 3.21
N MET A 391 11.68 -17.30 2.10
CA MET A 391 11.17 -16.56 0.93
C MET A 391 9.94 -17.23 0.29
N PRO A 392 9.93 -18.55 0.02
CA PRO A 392 8.74 -19.23 -0.49
C PRO A 392 7.53 -19.13 0.43
N VAL A 393 7.72 -19.28 1.75
CA VAL A 393 6.61 -19.16 2.71
C VAL A 393 6.07 -17.73 2.74
N MET A 394 6.94 -16.72 2.77
CA MET A 394 6.52 -15.32 2.68
C MET A 394 5.74 -15.04 1.40
N MET A 395 6.22 -15.56 0.26
CA MET A 395 5.53 -15.42 -1.03
C MET A 395 4.17 -16.13 -1.02
N LEU A 396 4.07 -17.33 -0.44
CA LEU A 396 2.82 -18.07 -0.32
C LEU A 396 1.81 -17.32 0.54
N VAL A 397 2.25 -16.78 1.68
CA VAL A 397 1.41 -15.95 2.56
C VAL A 397 0.91 -14.71 1.82
N MET A 398 1.80 -13.98 1.14
CA MET A 398 1.42 -12.77 0.39
C MET A 398 0.43 -13.08 -0.73
N ASN A 399 0.69 -14.08 -1.57
CA ASN A 399 -0.24 -14.46 -2.64
C ASN A 399 -1.57 -14.99 -2.08
N GLY A 400 -1.52 -15.77 -0.99
CA GLY A 400 -2.73 -16.25 -0.30
C GLY A 400 -3.59 -15.10 0.22
N LEU A 401 -2.95 -14.07 0.80
CA LEU A 401 -3.64 -12.84 1.22
C LEU A 401 -4.25 -12.12 0.03
N THR A 402 -3.54 -11.97 -1.08
CA THR A 402 -4.08 -11.39 -2.32
C THR A 402 -5.34 -12.13 -2.78
N VAL A 403 -5.33 -13.46 -2.78
CA VAL A 403 -6.51 -14.28 -3.15
C VAL A 403 -7.68 -14.03 -2.19
N VAL A 404 -7.42 -13.96 -0.88
CA VAL A 404 -8.45 -13.67 0.13
C VAL A 404 -9.01 -12.26 -0.06
N ILE A 405 -8.16 -11.27 -0.32
CA ILE A 405 -8.58 -9.89 -0.58
C ILE A 405 -9.46 -9.82 -1.82
N ILE A 406 -9.07 -10.48 -2.93
CA ILE A 406 -9.88 -10.51 -4.15
C ILE A 406 -11.22 -11.19 -3.90
N TRP A 407 -11.25 -12.33 -3.21
CA TRP A 407 -12.49 -13.04 -2.91
C TRP A 407 -13.46 -12.18 -2.10
N LEU A 408 -12.97 -11.60 -0.99
CA LEU A 408 -13.80 -10.78 -0.10
C LEU A 408 -14.16 -9.43 -0.74
N GLY A 409 -13.21 -8.83 -1.46
CA GLY A 409 -13.39 -7.60 -2.20
C GLY A 409 -14.44 -7.75 -3.31
N ALA A 410 -14.43 -8.86 -4.06
CA ALA A 410 -15.45 -9.13 -5.07
C ALA A 410 -16.87 -9.16 -4.48
N LYS A 411 -17.06 -9.80 -3.32
CA LYS A 411 -18.34 -9.79 -2.61
C LYS A 411 -18.73 -8.40 -2.10
N ALA A 412 -17.76 -7.60 -1.65
CA ALA A 412 -18.01 -6.23 -1.20
C ALA A 412 -18.36 -5.28 -2.37
N ILE A 413 -17.78 -5.53 -3.56
CA ILE A 413 -18.09 -4.83 -4.80
C ILE A 413 -19.50 -5.20 -5.29
N GLU A 414 -19.86 -6.49 -5.27
CA GLU A 414 -21.23 -6.97 -5.59
C GLU A 414 -22.28 -6.32 -4.67
N ALA A 415 -21.96 -6.19 -3.38
CA ALA A 415 -22.81 -5.49 -2.41
C ALA A 415 -22.78 -3.95 -2.53
N SER A 416 -22.07 -3.39 -3.52
CA SER A 416 -21.91 -1.94 -3.72
C SER A 416 -21.37 -1.19 -2.48
N THR A 417 -20.50 -1.85 -1.71
CA THR A 417 -19.87 -1.26 -0.50
C THR A 417 -18.40 -0.90 -0.69
N LEU A 418 -17.81 -1.28 -1.84
CA LEU A 418 -16.39 -1.09 -2.16
C LEU A 418 -16.17 -0.88 -3.66
N GLN A 419 -15.26 0.02 -4.06
CA GLN A 419 -14.91 0.22 -5.46
C GLN A 419 -13.76 -0.71 -5.86
N ILE A 420 -13.70 -1.07 -7.15
CA ILE A 420 -12.63 -1.93 -7.68
C ILE A 420 -11.25 -1.29 -7.46
N GLY A 421 -11.10 0.01 -7.76
CA GLY A 421 -9.87 0.74 -7.53
C GLY A 421 -9.49 0.82 -6.05
N ASP A 422 -10.48 0.87 -5.15
CA ASP A 422 -10.22 0.90 -3.70
C ASP A 422 -9.68 -0.44 -3.20
N MET A 423 -10.19 -1.55 -3.76
CA MET A 423 -9.66 -2.89 -3.52
C MET A 423 -8.23 -3.02 -4.08
N LEU A 424 -7.97 -2.50 -5.29
CA LEU A 424 -6.63 -2.50 -5.89
C LEU A 424 -5.63 -1.67 -5.07
N ALA A 425 -6.06 -0.54 -4.51
CA ALA A 425 -5.24 0.29 -3.64
C ALA A 425 -5.01 -0.32 -2.24
N PHE A 426 -5.91 -1.19 -1.81
CA PHE A 426 -5.80 -1.92 -0.55
C PHE A 426 -4.80 -3.08 -0.62
N MET A 427 -4.71 -3.74 -1.79
CA MET A 427 -3.70 -4.79 -2.06
C MET A 427 -2.29 -4.20 -2.15
#